data_AF-A0A8H6PAS1-F1
#
_entry.id   AF-A0A8H6PAS1-F1
#
_cell.length_a   1.000
_cell.length_b   1.000
_cell.length_c   1.000
_cell.angle_alpha   90.00
_cell.angle_beta   90.00
_cell.angle_gamma   90.00
#
_symmetry.space_group_name_H-M   'P 1'
#
loop_
_entity.id
_entity.type
_entity.pdbx_description
1 polymer ?
#
loop_
_entity_poly.entity_id
_entity_poly.type
_entity_poly.pdbx_seq_one_letter_code
_entity_poly.pdbx_strand_id
1 'polypeptide(L)'
;MRIHPVIDWHYAEIWAFIRHLGLKYCSLYDQGYTSLGGTTDTHPNPKLRVDDNAGPAQGAADGTQSQHYRPAYELTDDQEERLGRSK
;
A
#
# COMPACT_ATOMS: atom_id res chain seq x y z
N MET A 1 -5.36 20.77 -24.47
CA MET A 1 -3.95 20.34 -24.36
C MET A 1 -3.80 19.57 -23.05
N ARG A 2 -3.13 18.39 -23.02
CA ARG A 2 -2.83 17.62 -21.80
C ARG A 2 -1.33 17.70 -21.49
N ILE A 3 -0.95 17.80 -20.22
CA ILE A 3 0.45 17.86 -19.76
C ILE A 3 0.64 16.72 -18.76
N HIS A 4 1.70 15.91 -18.92
CA HIS A 4 1.98 14.75 -18.08
C HIS A 4 3.41 14.82 -17.49
N PRO A 5 3.65 15.61 -16.43
CA PRO A 5 5.00 15.86 -15.90
C PRO A 5 5.61 14.67 -15.14
N VAL A 6 4.82 13.64 -14.85
CA VAL A 6 5.20 12.47 -14.03
C VAL A 6 4.97 11.15 -14.76
N ILE A 7 4.87 11.17 -16.09
CA ILE A 7 4.51 9.98 -16.88
C ILE A 7 5.55 8.87 -16.81
N ASP A 8 6.82 9.23 -16.65
CA ASP A 8 7.95 8.30 -16.61
C ASP A 8 8.35 7.89 -15.19
N TRP A 9 7.55 8.26 -14.17
CA TRP A 9 7.84 7.92 -12.78
C TRP A 9 7.33 6.51 -12.44
N HIS A 10 8.19 5.73 -11.79
CA HIS A 10 7.87 4.40 -11.27
C HIS A 10 7.35 4.44 -9.83
N TYR A 11 6.68 3.37 -9.39
CA TYR A 11 6.05 3.27 -8.08
C TYR A 11 7.03 3.56 -6.93
N ALA A 12 8.22 2.97 -7.02
CA ALA A 12 9.27 3.16 -6.02
C ALA A 12 9.76 4.62 -5.97
N GLU A 13 9.82 5.32 -7.10
CA GLU A 13 10.27 6.71 -7.18
C GLU A 13 9.26 7.68 -6.55
N ILE A 14 7.96 7.42 -6.76
CA ILE A 14 6.87 8.17 -6.11
C ILE A 14 7.01 8.10 -4.59
N TRP A 15 7.22 6.89 -4.04
CA TRP A 15 7.37 6.73 -2.59
C TRP A 15 8.68 7.28 -2.06
N ALA A 16 9.79 7.09 -2.78
CA ALA A 16 11.08 7.68 -2.42
C ALA A 16 10.95 9.20 -2.29
N PHE A 17 10.32 9.86 -3.25
CA PHE A 17 10.09 11.30 -3.23
C PHE A 17 9.21 11.75 -2.05
N ILE A 18 8.02 11.14 -1.88
CA ILE A 18 7.07 11.48 -0.81
C ILE A 18 7.73 11.34 0.57
N ARG A 19 8.44 10.22 0.79
CA ARG A 19 9.08 9.90 2.07
C ARG A 19 10.31 10.75 2.33
N HIS A 20 11.16 10.97 1.32
CA HIS A 20 12.37 11.77 1.45
C HIS A 20 12.06 13.22 1.85
N LEU A 21 10.97 13.78 1.32
CA LEU A 21 10.53 15.14 1.64
C LEU A 21 9.60 15.21 2.87
N GLY A 22 9.26 14.08 3.49
CA GLY A 22 8.36 14.05 4.64
C GLY A 22 6.95 14.58 4.32
N LEU A 23 6.48 14.39 3.09
CA LEU A 23 5.15 14.86 2.69
C LEU A 23 4.07 14.03 3.40
N LYS A 24 2.99 14.70 3.80
CA LYS A 24 1.81 14.00 4.30
C LYS A 24 1.14 13.24 3.16
N TYR A 25 0.75 12.00 3.42
CA TYR A 25 0.00 11.15 2.50
C TYR A 25 -1.18 10.49 3.22
N CYS A 26 -2.08 9.85 2.46
CA CYS A 26 -3.27 9.20 3.01
C CYS A 26 -2.89 7.99 3.88
N SER A 27 -3.42 7.90 5.10
CA SER A 27 -3.08 6.82 6.05
C SER A 27 -3.51 5.42 5.60
N LEU A 28 -4.38 5.30 4.59
CA LEU A 28 -4.70 4.00 3.98
C LEU A 28 -3.46 3.35 3.37
N TYR A 29 -2.50 4.13 2.88
CA TYR A 29 -1.24 3.58 2.38
C TYR A 29 -0.42 2.91 3.49
N ASP A 30 -0.52 3.36 4.75
CA ASP A 30 0.13 2.69 5.88
C ASP A 30 -0.54 1.34 6.22
N GLN A 31 -1.80 1.14 5.79
CA GLN A 31 -2.59 -0.07 6.00
C GLN A 31 -2.45 -1.07 4.83
N GLY A 32 -1.46 -0.88 3.96
CA GLY A 32 -1.15 -1.78 2.85
C GLY A 32 -1.98 -1.60 1.58
N TYR A 33 -2.81 -0.56 1.48
CA TYR A 33 -3.41 -0.20 0.20
C TYR A 33 -2.35 0.40 -0.72
N THR A 34 -2.26 -0.06 -1.97
CA THR A 34 -1.24 0.42 -2.93
C THR A 34 -1.84 1.18 -4.12
N SER A 35 -3.16 1.05 -4.33
CA SER A 35 -3.93 1.77 -5.34
C SER A 35 -5.32 2.08 -4.78
N LEU A 36 -5.75 3.35 -4.75
CA LEU A 36 -7.04 3.77 -4.18
C LEU A 36 -8.07 4.07 -5.28
N GLY A 37 -9.29 3.54 -5.16
CA GLY A 37 -10.36 3.74 -6.15
C GLY A 37 -11.74 3.62 -5.52
N GLY A 38 -12.61 2.74 -6.00
CA GLY A 38 -13.94 2.58 -5.43
C GLY A 38 -13.91 1.98 -4.02
N THR A 39 -14.86 2.36 -3.16
CA THR A 39 -14.90 1.85 -1.77
C THR A 39 -15.25 0.36 -1.68
N THR A 40 -15.85 -0.20 -2.74
CA THR A 40 -16.29 -1.61 -2.79
C THR A 40 -15.31 -2.52 -3.52
N ASP A 41 -14.33 -1.96 -4.23
CA ASP A 41 -13.42 -2.71 -5.11
C ASP A 41 -11.94 -2.49 -4.78
N THR A 42 -11.66 -1.81 -3.66
CA THR A 42 -10.31 -1.52 -3.18
C THR A 42 -10.06 -2.30 -1.90
N HIS A 43 -9.05 -3.15 -1.92
CA HIS A 43 -8.55 -3.90 -0.77
C HIS A 43 -7.04 -3.68 -0.58
N PRO A 44 -6.49 -3.96 0.62
CA PRO A 44 -5.04 -3.98 0.82
C PRO A 44 -4.35 -4.93 -0.16
N ASN A 45 -3.12 -4.59 -0.56
CA ASN A 45 -2.38 -5.39 -1.51
C ASN A 45 -1.98 -6.75 -0.90
N PRO A 46 -2.35 -7.88 -1.52
CA PRO A 46 -2.02 -9.20 -0.98
C PRO A 46 -0.51 -9.46 -0.86
N LYS A 47 0.34 -8.77 -1.64
CA LYS A 47 1.81 -8.87 -1.56
C LYS A 47 2.41 -8.26 -0.30
N LEU A 48 1.65 -7.39 0.37
CA LEU A 48 2.06 -6.72 1.60
C LEU A 48 1.52 -7.42 2.84
N ARG A 49 0.76 -8.51 2.70
CA ARG A 49 0.22 -9.25 3.84
C ARG A 49 1.36 -9.84 4.68
N VAL A 50 1.31 -9.65 5.99
CA VAL A 50 2.19 -10.31 6.95
C VAL A 50 1.53 -11.60 7.39
N ASP A 51 2.18 -12.74 7.13
CA ASP A 51 1.72 -14.00 7.68
C ASP A 51 2.07 -14.08 9.18
N ASP A 52 1.12 -14.53 10.00
CA ASP A 52 1.22 -14.57 11.48
C ASP A 52 2.40 -15.42 12.01
N ASN A 53 3.10 -16.14 11.14
CA ASN A 53 4.26 -16.98 11.48
C ASN A 53 5.62 -16.24 11.40
N ALA A 54 5.66 -14.95 11.03
CA ALA A 54 6.91 -14.26 10.69
C ALA A 54 7.45 -13.22 11.71
N GLY A 55 6.79 -12.98 12.86
CA GLY A 55 7.31 -12.05 13.87
C GLY A 55 6.39 -11.84 15.07
N PRO A 56 6.87 -11.26 16.19
CA PRO A 56 6.11 -11.21 17.44
C PRO A 56 4.89 -10.30 17.26
N ALA A 57 3.71 -10.90 17.24
CA ALA A 57 2.42 -10.23 17.25
C ALA A 57 2.34 -9.24 18.41
N GLN A 58 2.48 -7.95 18.11
CA GLN A 58 2.18 -6.89 19.06
C GLN A 58 0.71 -6.52 18.94
N GLY A 59 -0.08 -7.23 19.75
CA GLY A 59 -1.31 -6.74 20.39
C GLY A 59 -2.49 -6.39 19.49
N ALA A 60 -3.41 -7.33 19.32
CA ALA A 60 -4.83 -7.02 19.22
C ALA A 60 -5.60 -7.90 20.20
N ALA A 61 -5.90 -7.34 21.37
CA ALA A 61 -6.81 -7.91 22.36
C ALA A 61 -8.25 -7.62 21.91
N ASP A 62 -8.73 -8.35 20.91
CA ASP A 62 -10.14 -8.67 20.70
C ASP A 62 -10.20 -9.77 19.64
N GLY A 63 -11.16 -10.70 19.71
CA GLY A 63 -11.19 -11.95 18.93
C GLY A 63 -11.31 -11.85 17.40
N THR A 64 -10.95 -10.71 16.81
CA THR A 64 -10.93 -10.45 15.36
C THR A 64 -9.50 -10.68 14.86
N GLN A 65 -9.29 -11.71 14.02
CA GLN A 65 -8.01 -11.90 13.30
C GLN A 65 -7.74 -10.67 12.43
N SER A 66 -6.92 -9.75 12.96
CA SER A 66 -6.53 -8.53 12.26
C SER A 66 -5.38 -8.91 11.32
N GLN A 67 -5.71 -9.16 10.05
CA GLN A 67 -4.68 -9.34 9.04
C GLN A 67 -3.82 -8.08 9.00
N HIS A 68 -2.54 -8.21 9.34
CA HIS A 68 -1.59 -7.11 9.33
C HIS A 68 -0.97 -6.97 7.94
N TYR A 69 -0.83 -5.74 7.45
CA TYR A 69 -0.20 -5.45 6.17
C TYR A 69 0.96 -4.49 6.36
N ARG A 70 2.02 -4.70 5.58
CA ARG A 70 3.13 -3.75 5.44
C ARG A 70 2.63 -2.50 4.71
N PRO A 71 3.21 -1.32 4.97
CA PRO A 71 2.83 -0.09 4.29
C PRO A 71 3.17 -0.11 2.80
N ALA A 72 2.44 0.69 2.03
CA ALA A 72 2.46 0.71 0.57
C ALA A 72 3.86 0.95 -0.03
N TYR A 73 4.67 1.80 0.61
CA TYR A 73 6.02 2.13 0.16
C TYR A 73 7.00 0.94 0.23
N GLU A 74 6.58 -0.21 0.78
CA GLU A 74 7.37 -1.45 0.76
C GLU A 74 7.07 -2.33 -0.46
N LEU A 75 6.07 -2.00 -1.28
CA LEU A 75 5.89 -2.58 -2.61
C LEU A 75 6.89 -1.97 -3.60
N THR A 76 7.49 -2.79 -4.45
CA THR A 76 8.55 -2.35 -5.38
C THR A 76 8.24 -2.61 -6.86
N ASP A 77 7.32 -3.53 -7.17
CA ASP A 77 6.93 -3.85 -8.54
C ASP A 77 5.68 -3.06 -8.96
N ASP A 78 5.83 -2.21 -9.99
CA ASP A 78 4.76 -1.41 -10.58
C ASP A 78 3.56 -2.27 -11.03
N GLN A 79 3.81 -3.47 -11.55
CA GLN A 79 2.76 -4.34 -12.07
C GLN A 79 1.88 -4.90 -10.94
N GLU A 80 2.36 -4.83 -9.70
CA GLU A 80 1.65 -5.33 -8.53
C GLU A 80 0.80 -4.26 -7.84
N GLU A 81 0.89 -2.98 -8.24
CA GLU A 81 0.19 -1.84 -7.60
C GLU A 81 -1.32 -2.10 -7.43
N ARG A 82 -1.94 -2.76 -8.42
CA ARG A 82 -3.39 -2.92 -8.51
C ARG A 82 -3.88 -4.33 -8.15
N LEU A 83 -3.05 -5.18 -7.53
CA LEU A 83 -3.47 -6.52 -7.11
C LEU A 83 -4.57 -6.52 -6.04
N GLY A 84 -4.73 -5.43 -5.30
CA GLY A 84 -5.82 -5.23 -4.33
C GLY A 84 -7.19 -4.92 -4.94
N ARG A 85 -7.33 -4.96 -6.28
CA ARG A 85 -8.61 -4.70 -6.96
C ARG A 85 -9.38 -5.99 -7.20
N SER A 86 -10.66 -6.00 -6.83
CA SER A 86 -11.58 -7.03 -7.33
C SER A 86 -11.82 -6.85 -8.83
N LYS A 87 -12.08 -7.95 -9.53
CA LYS A 87 -12.52 -7.95 -10.94
C LYS A 87 -14.03 -7.78 -11.03
#